data_AF-A0A971QA14-F1
#
_entry.id   AF-A0A971QA14-F1
#
_cell.length_a   1.000
_cell.length_b   1.000
_cell.length_c   1.000
_cell.angle_alpha   90.00
_cell.angle_beta   90.00
_cell.angle_gamma   90.00
#
_symmetry.space_group_name_H-M   'P 1'
#
loop_
_entity.id
_entity.type
_entity.pdbx_description
1 polymer ?
#
loop_
_entity_poly.entity_id
_entity_poly.type
_entity_poly.pdbx_seq_one_letter_code
_entity_poly.pdbx_strand_id
1 'polypeptide(L)'
;MLQCLWTGGPMTVRQLVEALRPRRRLAYTTVLTIVQVLLRKGWLRRMRIGRADRYQTVLDAAEARRMILRTVIDRYFDGSAAELSSHLTMLDGAQGQPE
;
A
#
# COMPACT_ATOMS: atom_id res chain seq x y z
N MET A 1 -3.71 1.29 3.98
CA MET A 1 -4.24 2.58 3.44
C MET A 1 -4.46 2.49 1.94
N LEU A 2 -3.41 2.28 1.13
CA LEU A 2 -3.57 2.12 -0.34
C LEU A 2 -4.56 1.02 -0.72
N GLN A 3 -4.51 -0.12 -0.03
CA GLN A 3 -5.51 -1.19 -0.20
C GLN A 3 -6.95 -0.71 0.00
N CYS A 4 -7.23 0.13 1.01
CA CYS A 4 -8.56 0.66 1.26
C CYS A 4 -9.04 1.56 0.11
N LEU A 5 -8.13 2.32 -0.50
CA LEU A 5 -8.41 3.18 -1.65
C LEU A 5 -8.57 2.39 -2.95
N TRP A 6 -7.82 1.30 -3.13
CA TRP A 6 -7.98 0.41 -4.28
C TRP A 6 -9.30 -0.36 -4.25
N THR A 7 -9.70 -0.87 -3.08
CA THR A 7 -10.95 -1.63 -2.96
C THR A 7 -12.18 -0.74 -2.82
N GLY A 8 -12.06 0.41 -2.15
CA GLY A 8 -13.19 1.26 -1.79
C GLY A 8 -13.28 2.58 -2.56
N GLY A 9 -12.34 2.84 -3.46
CA GLY A 9 -12.31 4.07 -4.28
C GLY A 9 -11.91 5.34 -3.50
N PRO A 10 -12.23 6.53 -4.04
CA PRO A 10 -11.82 7.81 -3.45
C PRO A 10 -12.46 8.06 -2.07
N MET A 11 -11.61 8.27 -1.05
CA MET A 11 -12.05 8.44 0.35
C MET A 11 -11.49 9.71 0.98
N THR A 12 -12.21 10.27 1.95
CA THR A 12 -11.72 11.33 2.85
C THR A 12 -10.78 10.75 3.91
N VAL A 13 -10.01 11.60 4.61
CA VAL A 13 -9.18 11.14 5.76
C VAL A 13 -10.05 10.47 6.84
N ARG A 14 -11.24 11.03 7.11
CA ARG A 14 -12.16 10.44 8.09
C ARG A 14 -12.62 9.05 7.67
N GLN A 15 -12.98 8.86 6.40
CA GLN A 15 -13.34 7.54 5.87
C GLN A 15 -12.16 6.56 5.91
N LEU A 16 -10.94 7.04 5.64
CA LEU A 16 -9.72 6.21 5.76
C LEU A 16 -9.45 5.76 7.19
N VAL A 17 -9.64 6.64 8.19
CA VAL A 17 -9.53 6.26 9.61
C VAL A 17 -10.50 5.14 9.92
N GLU A 18 -11.77 5.29 9.56
CA GLU A 18 -12.80 4.28 9.82
C GLU A 18 -12.51 2.96 9.08
N ALA A 19 -12.11 3.02 7.81
CA ALA A 19 -11.76 1.83 7.03
C ALA A 19 -10.52 1.09 7.56
N LEU A 20 -9.63 1.79 8.28
CA LEU A 20 -8.43 1.20 8.87
C LEU A 20 -8.68 0.60 10.26
N ARG A 21 -9.68 1.09 11.00
CA ARG A 21 -9.98 0.65 12.38
C ARG A 21 -10.02 -0.87 12.58
N PRO A 22 -10.61 -1.69 11.67
CA PRO A 22 -10.69 -3.14 11.89
C PRO A 22 -9.32 -3.83 11.93
N ARG A 23 -8.33 -3.29 11.22
CA ARG A 23 -6.96 -3.83 11.20
C ARG A 23 -6.03 -3.13 12.17
N ARG A 24 -6.14 -1.80 12.27
CA ARG A 24 -5.30 -0.95 13.12
C ARG A 24 -6.07 0.30 13.54
N ARG A 25 -6.12 0.58 14.85
CA ARG A 25 -6.59 1.86 15.37
C ARG A 25 -5.50 2.91 15.22
N LEU A 26 -5.62 3.76 14.20
CA LEU A 26 -4.72 4.90 13.97
C LEU A 26 -5.43 6.21 14.32
N ALA A 27 -4.69 7.14 14.91
CA ALA A 27 -5.18 8.50 15.13
C ALA A 27 -5.40 9.22 13.79
N TYR A 28 -6.33 10.18 13.77
CA TYR A 28 -6.64 10.97 12.57
C TYR A 28 -5.40 11.67 12.00
N THR A 29 -4.58 12.26 12.86
CA THR A 29 -3.35 12.98 12.48
C THR A 29 -2.33 12.03 11.85
N THR A 30 -2.19 10.80 12.37
CA THR A 30 -1.32 9.78 11.76
C THR A 30 -1.78 9.46 10.34
N VAL A 31 -3.08 9.24 10.13
CA VAL A 31 -3.64 8.99 8.81
C VAL A 31 -3.42 10.19 7.88
N LEU A 32 -3.65 11.41 8.38
CA LEU A 32 -3.40 12.64 7.63
C LEU A 32 -1.93 12.77 7.20
N THR A 33 -0.98 12.53 8.11
CA THR A 33 0.46 12.56 7.81
C THR A 33 0.84 11.52 6.76
N ILE A 34 0.32 10.29 6.87
CA ILE A 34 0.57 9.25 5.87
C ILE A 34 0.01 9.67 4.50
N VAL A 35 -1.22 10.20 4.45
CA VAL A 35 -1.82 10.71 3.20
C VAL A 35 -0.95 11.81 2.59
N GLN A 36 -0.46 12.77 3.39
CA GLN A 36 0.42 13.84 2.93
C GLN A 36 1.75 13.30 2.38
N VAL A 37 2.36 12.31 3.05
CA VAL A 37 3.57 11.65 2.54
C VAL A 37 3.31 10.99 1.19
N LEU A 38 2.19 10.27 1.06
CA LEU A 38 1.83 9.58 -0.18
C LEU A 38 1.46 10.55 -1.32
N LEU A 39 0.86 11.69 -1.01
CA LEU A 39 0.66 12.78 -1.97
C LEU A 39 1.99 13.34 -2.46
N ARG A 40 2.93 13.63 -1.55
CA ARG A 40 4.27 14.13 -1.92
C ARG A 40 5.05 13.15 -2.76
N LYS A 41 4.88 11.85 -2.52
CA LYS A 41 5.46 10.79 -3.34
C LYS A 41 4.76 10.61 -4.71
N GLY A 42 3.65 11.29 -4.95
CA GLY A 42 2.87 11.18 -6.19
C GLY A 42 1.97 9.94 -6.27
N TRP A 43 1.79 9.21 -5.17
CA TRP A 43 1.04 7.95 -5.15
C TRP A 43 -0.47 8.18 -5.02
N LEU A 44 -0.83 9.32 -4.42
CA LEU A 44 -2.20 9.77 -4.28
C LEU A 44 -2.40 11.08 -5.03
N ARG A 45 -3.64 11.35 -5.43
CA ARG A 45 -4.11 12.65 -5.89
C ARG A 45 -5.27 13.10 -5.01
N ARG A 46 -5.28 14.39 -4.66
CA ARG A 46 -6.41 15.03 -3.99
C ARG A 46 -7.45 15.42 -5.05
N MET A 47 -8.71 15.10 -4.80
CA MET A 47 -9.87 15.47 -5.60
C MET A 47 -10.87 16.21 -4.72
N ARG A 48 -11.38 17.33 -5.22
CA ARG A 48 -12.47 18.07 -4.58
C ARG A 48 -13.78 17.48 -5.08
N ILE A 49 -14.53 16.78 -4.22
CA ILE A 49 -15.85 16.25 -4.57
C ILE A 49 -16.86 16.91 -3.63
N GLY A 50 -17.63 17.86 -4.18
CA GLY A 50 -18.50 18.75 -3.41
C GLY A 50 -17.68 19.61 -2.44
N ARG A 51 -18.01 19.54 -1.14
CA ARG A 51 -17.32 20.30 -0.07
C ARG A 51 -16.20 19.53 0.63
N ALA A 52 -15.88 18.31 0.19
CA ALA A 52 -14.90 17.46 0.85
C ALA A 52 -13.69 17.14 -0.05
N ASP A 53 -12.50 17.16 0.56
CA ASP A 53 -11.28 16.65 -0.07
C ASP A 53 -11.25 15.12 0.05
N ARG A 54 -11.28 14.45 -1.10
CA ARG A 54 -11.09 13.00 -1.22
C ARG A 54 -9.73 12.70 -1.82
N TYR A 55 -9.20 11.54 -1.52
CA TYR A 55 -7.92 11.06 -2.00
C TYR A 55 -8.15 9.79 -2.81
N GLN A 56 -7.54 9.73 -3.98
CA GLN A 56 -7.57 8.58 -4.88
C GLN A 56 -6.14 8.14 -5.19
N THR A 57 -5.94 6.84 -5.39
CA THR A 57 -4.68 6.29 -5.88
C THR A 57 -4.45 6.69 -7.32
N VAL A 58 -3.26 7.21 -7.61
CA VAL A 58 -2.82 7.55 -8.98
C VAL A 58 -2.30 6.32 -9.70
N LEU A 59 -1.72 5.38 -8.95
CA LEU A 59 -1.22 4.12 -9.45
C LEU A 59 -2.32 3.06 -9.36
N ASP A 60 -2.50 2.33 -10.46
CA ASP A 60 -3.20 1.06 -10.41
C ASP A 60 -2.49 0.10 -9.43
N ALA A 61 -3.25 -0.79 -8.78
CA ALA A 61 -2.72 -1.72 -7.80
C ALA A 61 -1.59 -2.59 -8.38
N ALA A 62 -1.68 -2.96 -9.67
CA ALA A 62 -0.63 -3.70 -10.35
C ALA A 62 0.65 -2.86 -10.54
N GLU A 63 0.51 -1.60 -10.94
CA GLU A 63 1.61 -0.64 -11.12
C GLU A 63 2.35 -0.40 -9.79
N ALA A 64 1.60 -0.17 -8.73
CA ALA A 64 2.16 0.06 -7.40
C ALA A 64 2.87 -1.19 -6.86
N ARG A 65 2.31 -2.39 -7.06
CA ARG A 65 2.98 -3.64 -6.68
C ARG A 65 4.30 -3.81 -7.43
N ARG A 66 4.31 -3.57 -8.75
CA ARG A 66 5.55 -3.61 -9.55
C ARG A 66 6.60 -2.64 -9.02
N MET A 67 6.23 -1.40 -8.74
CA MET A 67 7.16 -0.39 -8.20
C MET A 67 7.72 -0.77 -6.83
N ILE A 68 6.87 -1.28 -5.94
CA ILE A 68 7.29 -1.71 -4.60
C ILE A 68 8.23 -2.91 -4.72
N LEU A 69 7.88 -3.92 -5.51
CA LEU A 69 8.74 -5.10 -5.72
C LEU A 69 10.08 -4.71 -6.34
N ARG A 70 10.08 -3.83 -7.34
CA ARG A 70 11.31 -3.26 -7.91
C ARG A 70 12.17 -2.61 -6.82
N THR A 71 11.56 -1.77 -5.98
CA THR A 71 12.28 -1.10 -4.88
C THR A 71 12.87 -2.10 -3.88
N VAL A 72 12.17 -3.19 -3.60
CA VAL A 72 12.65 -4.25 -2.70
C VAL A 72 13.82 -5.00 -3.34
N ILE A 73 13.67 -5.41 -4.60
CA ILE A 73 14.70 -6.09 -5.38
C ILE A 73 15.97 -5.22 -5.45
N ASP A 74 15.82 -3.93 -5.78
CA ASP A 74 16.96 -3.02 -5.95
C ASP A 74 17.65 -2.69 -4.60
N ARG A 75 16.94 -2.73 -3.47
CA ARG A 75 17.50 -2.36 -2.15
C ARG A 75 18.01 -3.51 -1.32
N TYR A 76 17.46 -4.71 -1.51
CA TYR A 76 17.68 -5.84 -0.60
C TYR A 76 18.13 -7.12 -1.30
N PHE A 77 18.07 -7.18 -2.64
CA PHE A 77 18.45 -8.34 -3.43
C PHE A 77 19.39 -7.94 -4.58
N ASP A 78 20.11 -6.82 -4.45
CA ASP A 78 21.07 -6.32 -5.44
C ASP A 78 20.56 -6.30 -6.90
N GLY A 79 19.26 -6.03 -7.10
CA GLY A 79 18.65 -6.02 -8.44
C GLY A 79 18.21 -7.39 -8.98
N SER A 80 18.43 -8.47 -8.23
CA SER A 80 18.14 -9.86 -8.62
C SER A 80 16.73 -10.30 -8.25
N ALA A 81 15.84 -10.33 -9.24
CA ALA A 81 14.52 -10.93 -9.10
C ALA A 81 14.59 -12.46 -8.83
N ALA A 82 15.63 -13.13 -9.33
CA ALA A 82 15.83 -14.57 -9.13
C ALA A 82 16.14 -14.91 -7.67
N GLU A 83 16.92 -14.06 -6.99
CA GLU A 83 17.25 -14.24 -5.59
C GLU A 83 16.03 -14.06 -4.67
N LEU A 84 15.18 -13.07 -4.97
CA LEU A 84 13.88 -12.93 -4.33
C LEU A 84 13.02 -14.19 -4.54
N SER A 85 12.94 -14.72 -5.77
CA SER A 85 12.18 -15.94 -6.07
C SER A 85 12.66 -17.15 -5.26
N SER A 86 13.98 -17.36 -5.17
CA SER A 86 14.57 -18.45 -4.39
C SER A 86 14.19 -18.35 -2.91
N HIS A 87 14.24 -17.13 -2.34
CA HIS A 87 13.84 -16.90 -0.96
C HIS A 87 12.34 -17.08 -0.74
N LEU A 88 11.50 -16.68 -1.69
CA LEU A 88 10.05 -16.90 -1.62
C LEU A 88 9.72 -18.40 -1.63
N THR A 89 10.37 -19.19 -2.48
CA THR A 89 10.18 -20.66 -2.50
C THR A 89 10.61 -21.30 -1.18
N MET A 90 11.67 -20.80 -0.54
CA MET A 90 12.08 -21.24 0.79
C MET A 90 11.07 -20.85 1.90
N LEU A 91 10.42 -19.68 1.79
CA LEU A 91 9.39 -19.23 2.74
C LEU A 91 8.08 -20.01 2.56
N ASP A 92 7.66 -20.28 1.33
CA ASP A 92 6.48 -21.08 1.01
C ASP A 92 6.69 -22.57 1.34
N GLY A 93 7.95 -23.04 1.33
CA GLY A 93 8.35 -24.39 1.74
C GLY A 93 8.17 -24.73 3.22
N ALA A 94 7.70 -23.79 4.06
CA ALA A 94 7.35 -24.03 5.47
C ALA A 94 5.89 -24.49 5.67
N GLN A 95 5.22 -25.01 4.63
CA GLN A 95 3.89 -25.61 4.70
C GLN A 95 3.97 -27.12 4.39
N GLY A 96 4.07 -27.93 5.45
CA GLY A 96 3.63 -29.32 5.44
C GLY A 96 4.70 -30.41 5.28
N GLN A 97 5.31 -30.81 6.39
CA GLN A 97 5.63 -32.22 6.60
C GLN A 97 4.42 -32.84 7.33
N PRO A 98 3.60 -33.68 6.69
CA PRO A 98 2.74 -34.60 7.42
C PRO A 98 3.56 -35.87 7.73
N GLU A 99 3.68 -36.20 9.00
CA GLU A 99 3.72 -37.60 9.47
C GLU A 99 2.40 -37.87 10.21
#